data_AF-A0A1F6CNX4-F1
#
_entry.id   AF-A0A1F6CNX4-F1
#
_cell.length_a   1.000
_cell.length_b   1.000
_cell.length_c   1.000
_cell.angle_alpha   90.00
_cell.angle_beta   90.00
_cell.angle_gamma   90.00
#
_symmetry.space_group_name_H-M   'P 1'
#
loop_
_entity.id
_entity.type
_entity.pdbx_description
1 polymer ?
#
loop_
_entity_poly.entity_id
_entity_poly.type
_entity_poly.pdbx_seq_one_letter_code
_entity_poly.pdbx_strand_id
1 'polypeptide(L)'
;MPERFIGAATSYREPKRPAAPSAPAGAPAVPAAAKKPPLLLFVIVGVVILGAFGVGGWLLLRPKPKPAPAPAVNRPIPTNRNINRPTNANVPTNVNANVNANVPANVNAPTNVNANLPVVPPPPLRSSTDSDVDGLTDAEERLYGTGLTRPDSDGDGFLDGNEVFHLYNPAALAPTTLRDSGLVRIHEDAVRGYEILYPSAWTRRVLDETTGTTTFTASSGEFIQVLSENNPAGLEIAEWYLSRSPGVSRTELESIATKGGYAAVRSPDRLTTYIASGSRVFIIPYNIGNLPEISFRQTYEMMVNSFRVTVAAPITPAPGSTPTSTATSTP
;
A
#
# COMPACT_ATOMS: atom_id res chain seq x y z
N MET A 1 -57.13 -38.39 63.53
CA MET A 1 -58.21 -37.49 64.00
C MET A 1 -57.60 -36.42 64.89
N PRO A 2 -58.03 -35.14 64.88
CA PRO A 2 -58.89 -34.40 63.92
C PRO A 2 -58.12 -33.26 63.19
N GLU A 3 -58.25 -33.10 61.86
CA GLU A 3 -59.11 -32.17 61.09
C GLU A 3 -58.79 -30.65 61.19
N ARG A 4 -58.41 -30.00 60.08
CA ARG A 4 -59.27 -29.16 59.21
C ARG A 4 -58.52 -28.54 58.00
N PHE A 5 -59.09 -28.73 56.79
CA PHE A 5 -59.32 -27.81 55.64
C PHE A 5 -58.23 -26.75 55.27
N ILE A 6 -57.80 -26.45 54.03
CA ILE A 6 -58.44 -26.16 52.71
C ILE A 6 -57.33 -26.25 51.63
N GLY A 7 -57.53 -26.91 50.47
CA GLY A 7 -57.70 -26.20 49.18
C GLY A 7 -56.66 -26.57 48.12
N ALA A 8 -57.07 -27.38 47.12
CA ALA A 8 -56.27 -27.72 45.95
C ALA A 8 -56.54 -26.72 44.81
N ALA A 9 -55.47 -26.24 44.16
CA ALA A 9 -55.53 -25.38 42.99
C ALA A 9 -55.69 -26.19 41.70
N THR A 10 -56.79 -25.97 40.98
CA THR A 10 -57.02 -26.43 39.60
C THR A 10 -56.85 -25.25 38.63
N SER A 11 -56.05 -25.48 37.59
CA SER A 11 -55.71 -24.59 36.48
C SER A 11 -56.93 -24.06 35.70
N TYR A 12 -57.03 -22.74 35.53
CA TYR A 12 -58.05 -22.06 34.72
C TYR A 12 -57.56 -21.84 33.27
N ARG A 13 -58.33 -22.33 32.30
CA ARG A 13 -58.18 -22.08 30.85
C ARG A 13 -59.00 -20.85 30.47
N GLU A 14 -58.39 -19.89 29.81
CA GLU A 14 -59.04 -18.67 29.33
C GLU A 14 -59.92 -18.94 28.08
N PRO A 15 -61.16 -18.42 28.01
CA PRO A 15 -62.05 -18.59 26.85
C PRO A 15 -61.80 -17.59 25.72
N LYS A 16 -61.87 -18.11 24.49
CA LYS A 16 -61.68 -17.42 23.19
C LYS A 16 -62.82 -16.42 22.92
N ARG A 17 -62.48 -15.16 22.63
CA ARG A 17 -63.42 -14.07 22.32
C ARG A 17 -64.07 -14.22 20.92
N PRO A 18 -65.38 -13.94 20.75
CA PRO A 18 -66.07 -14.02 19.45
C PRO A 18 -65.80 -12.82 18.52
N ALA A 19 -65.84 -13.09 17.22
CA ALA A 19 -65.59 -12.17 16.11
C ALA A 19 -66.78 -11.23 15.82
N ALA A 20 -66.48 -10.00 15.38
CA ALA A 20 -67.45 -8.98 14.99
C ALA A 20 -67.80 -9.06 13.47
N PRO A 21 -69.00 -8.60 13.05
CA PRO A 21 -69.52 -8.80 11.69
C PRO A 21 -68.99 -7.82 10.64
N SER A 22 -68.92 -8.32 9.41
CA SER A 22 -68.44 -7.69 8.17
C SER A 22 -69.44 -6.70 7.54
N ALA A 23 -68.94 -5.53 7.11
CA ALA A 23 -69.63 -4.52 6.29
C ALA A 23 -69.12 -4.52 4.83
N PRO A 24 -69.86 -3.94 3.86
CA PRO A 24 -69.93 -4.43 2.48
C PRO A 24 -68.89 -3.89 1.49
N ALA A 25 -68.82 -4.58 0.35
CA ALA A 25 -67.93 -4.39 -0.79
C ALA A 25 -67.97 -2.97 -1.39
N GLY A 26 -66.80 -2.33 -1.42
CA GLY A 26 -66.49 -1.13 -2.19
C GLY A 26 -65.58 -1.46 -3.39
N ALA A 27 -65.83 -0.73 -4.48
CA ALA A 27 -65.29 -0.81 -5.83
C ALA A 27 -63.75 -1.01 -5.98
N PRO A 28 -63.28 -1.51 -7.14
CA PRO A 28 -61.87 -1.78 -7.38
C PRO A 28 -61.03 -0.50 -7.41
N ALA A 29 -60.02 -0.44 -6.55
CA ALA A 29 -59.01 0.61 -6.58
C ALA A 29 -58.17 0.49 -7.85
N VAL A 30 -58.19 1.55 -8.66
CA VAL A 30 -57.33 1.78 -9.82
C VAL A 30 -55.85 1.78 -9.37
N PRO A 31 -54.93 1.09 -10.07
CA PRO A 31 -53.51 1.14 -9.71
C PRO A 31 -52.95 2.55 -9.95
N ALA A 32 -52.33 3.11 -8.91
CA ALA A 32 -51.60 4.36 -9.00
C ALA A 32 -50.42 4.22 -9.98
N ALA A 33 -50.45 5.00 -11.05
CA ALA A 33 -49.41 5.03 -12.07
C ALA A 33 -48.08 5.53 -11.49
N ALA A 34 -47.01 4.75 -11.70
CA ALA A 34 -45.65 5.15 -11.40
C ALA A 34 -45.24 6.36 -12.26
N LYS A 35 -44.81 7.45 -11.61
CA LYS A 35 -44.24 8.63 -12.28
C LYS A 35 -42.88 8.26 -12.87
N LYS A 36 -42.77 8.26 -14.21
CA LYS A 36 -41.48 8.14 -14.92
C LYS A 36 -40.65 9.42 -14.73
N PRO A 37 -39.31 9.33 -14.60
CA PRO A 37 -38.46 10.52 -14.56
C PRO A 37 -38.53 11.28 -15.89
N PRO A 38 -38.36 12.62 -15.91
CA PRO A 38 -38.50 13.41 -17.12
C PRO A 38 -37.38 13.08 -18.11
N LEU A 39 -37.76 12.62 -19.31
CA LEU A 39 -36.93 12.25 -20.45
C LEU A 39 -35.98 13.37 -20.93
N LEU A 40 -36.16 14.61 -20.47
CA LEU A 40 -35.39 15.77 -20.93
C LEU A 40 -33.95 15.83 -20.38
N LEU A 41 -33.64 15.16 -19.27
CA LEU A 41 -32.30 15.23 -18.65
C LEU A 41 -31.25 14.37 -19.40
N PHE A 42 -31.65 13.25 -19.98
CA PHE A 42 -30.75 12.36 -20.74
C PHE A 42 -30.39 12.89 -22.13
N VAL A 43 -31.26 13.72 -22.73
CA VAL A 43 -30.96 14.38 -24.01
C VAL A 43 -29.89 15.46 -23.84
N ILE A 44 -29.91 16.21 -22.72
CA ILE A 44 -28.92 17.27 -22.47
C ILE A 44 -27.53 16.69 -22.15
N VAL A 45 -27.45 15.65 -21.32
CA VAL A 45 -26.17 14.96 -21.04
C VAL A 45 -25.63 14.25 -22.29
N GLY A 46 -26.51 13.65 -23.11
CA GLY A 46 -26.12 13.05 -24.39
C GLY A 46 -25.59 14.06 -25.41
N VAL A 47 -26.18 15.25 -25.51
CA VAL A 47 -25.75 16.33 -26.42
C VAL A 47 -24.43 16.97 -25.95
N VAL A 48 -24.21 17.11 -24.64
CA VAL A 48 -22.93 17.63 -24.10
C VAL A 48 -21.79 16.64 -24.33
N ILE A 49 -22.03 15.34 -24.17
CA ILE A 49 -21.03 14.30 -24.44
C ILE A 49 -20.72 14.21 -25.94
N LEU A 50 -21.73 14.22 -26.83
CA LEU A 50 -21.53 14.25 -28.28
C LEU A 50 -20.84 15.52 -28.77
N GLY A 51 -21.13 16.67 -28.17
CA GLY A 51 -20.44 17.94 -28.45
C GLY A 51 -18.96 17.91 -28.06
N ALA A 52 -18.63 17.33 -26.89
CA ALA A 52 -17.25 17.20 -26.43
C ALA A 52 -16.41 16.24 -27.32
N PHE A 53 -17.00 15.12 -27.78
CA PHE A 53 -16.34 14.21 -28.72
C PHE A 53 -16.21 14.82 -30.13
N GLY A 54 -17.18 15.62 -30.58
CA GLY A 54 -17.10 16.33 -31.87
C GLY A 54 -15.96 17.35 -31.93
N VAL A 55 -15.75 18.14 -30.86
CA VAL A 55 -14.65 19.10 -30.77
C VAL A 55 -13.29 18.40 -30.62
N GLY A 56 -13.22 17.33 -29.82
CA GLY A 56 -12.00 16.51 -29.68
C GLY A 56 -11.58 15.83 -30.98
N GLY A 57 -12.53 15.27 -31.74
CA GLY A 57 -12.28 14.67 -33.06
C GLY A 57 -11.82 15.70 -34.10
N TRP A 58 -12.41 16.90 -34.11
CA TRP A 58 -12.02 17.97 -35.04
C TRP A 58 -10.60 18.52 -34.77
N LEU A 59 -10.17 18.59 -33.50
CA LEU A 59 -8.81 19.01 -33.15
C LEU A 59 -7.73 18.00 -33.57
N LEU A 60 -8.06 16.71 -33.62
CA LEU A 60 -7.15 15.64 -34.02
C LEU A 60 -7.02 15.46 -35.54
N LEU A 61 -7.98 15.99 -36.32
CA LEU A 61 -8.00 15.90 -37.77
C LEU A 61 -7.42 17.16 -38.47
N ARG A 62 -6.83 18.10 -37.73
CA ARG A 62 -6.17 19.27 -38.32
C ARG A 62 -4.95 18.80 -39.14
N PRO A 63 -4.89 19.06 -40.46
CA PRO A 63 -3.71 18.76 -41.25
C PRO A 63 -2.53 19.57 -40.71
N LYS A 64 -1.43 18.87 -40.36
CA LYS A 64 -0.22 19.49 -39.86
C LYS A 64 0.39 20.38 -40.96
N PRO A 65 0.74 21.66 -40.69
CA PRO A 65 1.38 22.50 -41.68
C PRO A 65 2.72 21.90 -42.10
N LYS A 66 2.95 21.89 -43.42
CA LYS A 66 4.15 21.35 -44.06
C LYS A 66 5.38 22.16 -43.58
N PRO A 67 6.49 21.51 -43.14
CA PRO A 67 7.67 22.25 -42.69
C PRO A 67 8.28 23.03 -43.86
N ALA A 68 8.53 24.32 -43.66
CA ALA A 68 9.32 25.13 -44.58
C ALA A 68 10.81 24.72 -44.50
N PRO A 69 11.55 24.73 -45.62
CA PRO A 69 12.98 24.39 -45.62
C PRO A 69 13.79 25.46 -44.86
N ALA A 70 14.67 24.98 -43.96
CA ALA A 70 15.53 25.83 -43.15
C ALA A 70 16.64 26.49 -43.99
N PRO A 71 16.98 27.77 -43.77
CA PRO A 71 18.14 28.40 -44.39
C PRO A 71 19.43 27.91 -43.73
N ALA A 72 20.42 27.59 -44.56
CA ALA A 72 21.76 27.21 -44.12
C ALA A 72 22.52 28.43 -43.60
N VAL A 73 23.01 28.36 -42.36
CA VAL A 73 24.04 29.27 -41.84
C VAL A 73 25.06 28.46 -41.03
N ASN A 74 26.29 28.43 -41.55
CA ASN A 74 27.48 27.83 -40.94
C ASN A 74 27.78 28.42 -39.55
N ARG A 75 27.99 27.57 -38.55
CA ARG A 75 28.63 27.96 -37.28
C ARG A 75 29.65 26.90 -36.86
N PRO A 76 30.89 27.28 -36.50
CA PRO A 76 31.98 26.36 -36.18
C PRO A 76 31.74 25.64 -34.84
N ILE A 77 32.21 24.39 -34.79
CA ILE A 77 32.09 23.45 -33.67
C ILE A 77 33.26 23.67 -32.69
N PRO A 78 32.98 23.95 -31.41
CA PRO A 78 33.85 23.52 -30.34
C PRO A 78 33.20 22.35 -29.58
N THR A 79 33.85 21.19 -29.68
CA THR A 79 33.59 19.97 -28.92
C THR A 79 33.94 20.18 -27.46
N ASN A 80 32.95 20.16 -26.56
CA ASN A 80 33.21 19.78 -25.17
C ASN A 80 32.06 18.92 -24.64
N ARG A 81 32.27 17.60 -24.67
CA ARG A 81 31.38 16.58 -24.14
C ARG A 81 31.86 16.26 -22.74
N ASN A 82 31.31 16.92 -21.73
CA ASN A 82 31.70 16.67 -20.35
C ASN A 82 30.98 15.40 -19.86
N ILE A 83 31.69 14.26 -19.91
CA ILE A 83 31.28 12.99 -19.32
C ILE A 83 31.84 12.97 -17.90
N ASN A 84 31.02 13.27 -16.90
CA ASN A 84 31.36 12.95 -15.50
C ASN A 84 30.59 11.70 -15.09
N ARG A 85 31.25 10.54 -15.30
CA ARG A 85 30.96 9.27 -14.65
C ARG A 85 31.64 9.30 -13.28
N PRO A 86 30.95 9.16 -12.14
CA PRO A 86 31.62 9.03 -10.86
C PRO A 86 32.29 7.65 -10.78
N THR A 87 33.59 7.61 -11.03
CA THR A 87 34.47 6.49 -10.63
C THR A 87 35.25 6.93 -9.41
N ASN A 88 34.74 6.63 -8.22
CA ASN A 88 35.55 6.65 -7.01
C ASN A 88 36.18 5.26 -6.83
N ALA A 89 37.36 5.10 -7.41
CA ALA A 89 38.29 4.05 -7.02
C ALA A 89 39.31 4.67 -6.07
N ASN A 90 39.20 4.40 -4.77
CA ASN A 90 40.21 4.81 -3.80
C ASN A 90 41.32 3.74 -3.78
N VAL A 91 42.51 4.11 -4.26
CA VAL A 91 43.77 3.40 -4.00
C VAL A 91 44.62 4.31 -3.12
N PRO A 92 45.08 3.87 -1.93
CA PRO A 92 45.92 4.70 -1.08
C PRO A 92 47.40 4.46 -1.42
N THR A 93 48.08 5.47 -1.96
CA THR A 93 49.54 5.51 -1.96
C THR A 93 50.02 6.86 -1.41
N ASN A 94 50.43 6.81 -0.14
CA ASN A 94 51.31 7.79 0.48
C ASN A 94 52.70 7.62 -0.13
N VAL A 95 53.21 8.68 -0.76
CA VAL A 95 54.65 9.00 -0.78
C VAL A 95 54.80 10.52 -0.68
N ASN A 96 55.43 10.98 0.39
CA ASN A 96 55.77 12.36 0.65
C ASN A 96 57.12 12.69 0.00
N ALA A 97 57.17 13.66 -0.91
CA ALA A 97 58.41 14.29 -1.36
C ALA A 97 58.16 15.78 -1.68
N ASN A 98 58.70 16.64 -0.81
CA ASN A 98 58.71 18.09 -0.91
C ASN A 98 59.89 18.56 -1.78
N VAL A 99 59.63 19.38 -2.81
CA VAL A 99 60.60 20.40 -3.27
C VAL A 99 59.85 21.68 -3.67
N ASN A 100 60.28 22.78 -3.06
CA ASN A 100 59.74 24.14 -3.10
C ASN A 100 60.25 24.92 -4.33
N ALA A 101 59.40 25.71 -5.02
CA ALA A 101 59.79 26.97 -5.68
C ALA A 101 58.61 27.77 -6.30
N ASN A 102 58.48 29.02 -5.81
CA ASN A 102 57.85 30.22 -6.38
C ASN A 102 56.31 30.34 -6.50
N VAL A 103 55.78 31.16 -5.60
CA VAL A 103 54.47 31.82 -5.62
C VAL A 103 54.56 33.10 -6.47
N PRO A 104 53.55 33.36 -7.32
CA PRO A 104 52.88 34.65 -7.28
C PRO A 104 51.39 34.45 -6.97
N ALA A 105 50.92 35.20 -5.97
CA ALA A 105 49.57 35.13 -5.44
C ALA A 105 48.51 35.41 -6.51
N ASN A 106 47.71 34.40 -6.81
CA ASN A 106 46.36 34.59 -7.34
C ASN A 106 45.37 34.09 -6.29
N VAL A 107 44.77 35.03 -5.58
CA VAL A 107 43.73 34.82 -4.58
C VAL A 107 42.43 34.55 -5.32
N ASN A 108 42.15 33.28 -5.57
CA ASN A 108 40.81 32.70 -5.69
C ASN A 108 40.99 31.19 -5.74
N ALA A 109 41.18 30.59 -4.56
CA ALA A 109 40.97 29.16 -4.40
C ALA A 109 39.46 28.91 -4.49
N PRO A 110 38.93 28.20 -5.51
CA PRO A 110 37.67 27.53 -5.33
C PRO A 110 37.94 26.46 -4.28
N THR A 111 37.61 26.78 -3.03
CA THR A 111 37.43 25.78 -2.00
C THR A 111 36.22 24.97 -2.43
N ASN A 112 36.47 23.98 -3.28
CA ASN A 112 35.57 22.86 -3.48
C ASN A 112 35.63 22.05 -2.20
N VAL A 113 35.06 22.60 -1.12
CA VAL A 113 34.70 21.80 0.04
C VAL A 113 33.53 20.96 -0.46
N ASN A 114 33.83 19.86 -1.16
CA ASN A 114 32.89 18.75 -1.16
C ASN A 114 32.95 18.17 0.26
N ALA A 115 32.36 18.90 1.20
CA ALA A 115 31.92 18.32 2.43
C ALA A 115 30.81 17.36 1.99
N ASN A 116 31.19 16.10 1.76
CA ASN A 116 30.33 14.97 2.05
C ASN A 116 30.04 15.05 3.55
N LEU A 117 29.23 16.02 3.95
CA LEU A 117 28.54 16.00 5.22
C LEU A 117 27.81 14.67 5.20
N PRO A 118 27.98 13.81 6.22
CA PRO A 118 27.12 12.66 6.36
C PRO A 118 25.69 13.21 6.30
N VAL A 119 24.93 12.79 5.28
CA VAL A 119 23.50 13.07 5.21
C VAL A 119 22.93 12.31 6.38
N VAL A 120 22.83 12.97 7.54
CA VAL A 120 22.16 12.40 8.70
C VAL A 120 20.72 12.18 8.25
N PRO A 121 20.25 10.92 8.20
CA PRO A 121 18.89 10.67 7.78
C PRO A 121 17.94 11.47 8.70
N PRO A 122 16.88 12.09 8.15
CA PRO A 122 15.93 12.81 8.97
C PRO A 122 15.40 11.88 10.06
N PRO A 123 15.16 12.40 11.28
CA PRO A 123 14.62 11.59 12.36
C PRO A 123 13.32 10.92 11.91
N PRO A 124 13.02 9.70 12.40
CA PRO A 124 11.80 9.01 12.04
C PRO A 124 10.60 9.88 12.41
N LEU A 125 9.65 9.97 11.49
CA LEU A 125 8.44 10.75 11.70
C LEU A 125 7.61 10.15 12.85
N ARG A 126 6.98 11.02 13.63
CA ARG A 126 6.13 10.61 14.75
C ARG A 126 4.77 10.11 14.25
N SER A 127 4.16 9.22 15.01
CA SER A 127 2.75 8.85 14.82
C SER A 127 1.85 10.04 15.15
N SER A 128 0.65 10.06 14.57
CA SER A 128 -0.41 10.99 14.97
C SER A 128 -0.91 10.70 16.39
N THR A 129 -1.82 11.54 16.89
CA THR A 129 -2.44 11.36 18.22
C THR A 129 -2.92 9.94 18.46
N ASP A 130 -2.57 9.43 19.64
CA ASP A 130 -3.04 8.21 20.29
C ASP A 130 -3.52 8.67 21.67
N SER A 131 -4.84 8.74 21.84
CA SER A 131 -5.49 9.47 22.94
C SER A 131 -5.46 8.71 24.28
N ASP A 132 -5.31 7.39 24.25
CA ASP A 132 -5.25 6.55 25.44
C ASP A 132 -3.94 5.76 25.59
N VAL A 133 -3.03 5.92 24.63
CA VAL A 133 -1.63 5.49 24.66
C VAL A 133 -1.50 3.96 24.68
N ASP A 134 -2.36 3.29 23.93
CA ASP A 134 -2.42 1.84 23.84
C ASP A 134 -1.63 1.28 22.63
N GLY A 135 -1.21 2.15 21.72
CA GLY A 135 -0.47 1.83 20.51
C GLY A 135 -1.29 1.88 19.21
N LEU A 136 -2.57 2.25 19.23
CA LEU A 136 -3.34 2.69 18.07
C LEU A 136 -3.47 4.21 18.04
N THR A 137 -3.26 4.81 16.88
CA THR A 137 -3.66 6.22 16.73
C THR A 137 -5.19 6.35 16.70
N ASP A 138 -5.72 7.54 17.00
CA ASP A 138 -7.15 7.82 16.87
C ASP A 138 -7.70 7.52 15.46
N ALA A 139 -6.85 7.57 14.43
CA ALA A 139 -7.21 7.21 13.05
C ALA A 139 -7.35 5.70 12.88
N GLU A 140 -6.50 4.92 13.55
CA GLU A 140 -6.53 3.47 13.58
C GLU A 140 -7.68 2.95 14.43
N GLU A 141 -7.96 3.59 15.56
CA GLU A 141 -9.10 3.20 16.39
C GLU A 141 -10.42 3.33 15.62
N ARG A 142 -10.58 4.42 14.85
CA ARG A 142 -11.72 4.57 13.92
C ARG A 142 -11.73 3.50 12.82
N LEU A 143 -10.57 3.00 12.40
CA LEU A 143 -10.45 1.97 11.37
C LEU A 143 -10.84 0.59 11.90
N TYR A 144 -10.47 0.26 13.14
CA TYR A 144 -10.75 -1.03 13.78
C TYR A 144 -12.02 -1.05 14.63
N GLY A 145 -12.65 0.10 14.85
CA GLY A 145 -13.89 0.21 15.61
C GLY A 145 -13.70 0.18 17.13
N THR A 146 -12.53 0.63 17.60
CA THR A 146 -12.16 0.70 19.02
C THR A 146 -12.42 2.11 19.58
N GLY A 147 -12.25 2.28 20.89
CA GLY A 147 -12.65 3.50 21.60
C GLY A 147 -11.50 4.42 21.96
N LEU A 148 -11.52 5.65 21.43
CA LEU A 148 -10.51 6.73 21.56
C LEU A 148 -9.96 7.09 22.95
N THR A 149 -10.50 6.52 24.03
CA THR A 149 -10.14 6.87 25.41
C THR A 149 -10.11 5.64 26.30
N ARG A 150 -10.05 4.45 25.71
CA ARG A 150 -10.23 3.16 26.34
C ARG A 150 -9.24 2.16 25.72
N PRO A 151 -8.09 1.94 26.38
CA PRO A 151 -6.98 1.15 25.82
C PRO A 151 -7.29 -0.33 25.50
N ASP A 152 -8.42 -0.85 25.96
CA ASP A 152 -8.88 -2.23 25.80
C ASP A 152 -10.40 -2.17 25.53
N SER A 153 -10.76 -2.22 24.24
CA SER A 153 -12.10 -1.90 23.73
C SER A 153 -13.12 -3.02 23.82
N ASP A 154 -12.71 -4.26 24.09
CA ASP A 154 -13.62 -5.37 24.35
C ASP A 154 -13.58 -5.89 25.81
N GLY A 155 -12.57 -5.47 26.58
CA GLY A 155 -12.43 -5.74 27.99
C GLY A 155 -11.87 -7.13 28.30
N ASP A 156 -11.14 -7.74 27.38
CA ASP A 156 -10.57 -9.08 27.54
C ASP A 156 -9.17 -9.12 28.19
N GLY A 157 -8.58 -7.94 28.42
CA GLY A 157 -7.30 -7.74 29.09
C GLY A 157 -6.10 -7.55 28.16
N PHE A 158 -6.30 -7.48 26.84
CA PHE A 158 -5.28 -7.07 25.88
C PHE A 158 -5.52 -5.64 25.39
N LEU A 159 -4.43 -4.92 25.11
CA LEU A 159 -4.54 -3.56 24.54
C LEU A 159 -4.89 -3.65 23.05
N ASP A 160 -5.72 -2.74 22.55
CA ASP A 160 -6.18 -2.76 21.15
C ASP A 160 -5.00 -2.71 20.17
N GLY A 161 -4.01 -1.85 20.45
CA GLY A 161 -2.78 -1.74 19.68
C GLY A 161 -1.97 -3.04 19.66
N ASN A 162 -1.88 -3.72 20.80
CA ASN A 162 -1.19 -5.00 20.90
C ASN A 162 -1.92 -6.09 20.12
N GLU A 163 -3.24 -6.11 20.14
CA GLU A 163 -4.03 -7.07 19.37
C GLU A 163 -3.86 -6.91 17.87
N VAL A 164 -3.96 -5.66 17.36
CA VAL A 164 -3.73 -5.36 15.94
C VAL A 164 -2.32 -5.78 15.52
N PHE A 165 -1.30 -5.57 16.36
CA PHE A 165 0.07 -6.05 16.11
C PHE A 165 0.12 -7.57 15.90
N HIS A 166 -0.67 -8.28 16.71
CA HIS A 166 -0.72 -9.74 16.82
C HIS A 166 -1.76 -10.39 15.92
N LEU A 167 -2.43 -9.61 15.06
CA LEU A 167 -3.47 -10.05 14.13
C LEU A 167 -4.77 -10.50 14.82
N TYR A 168 -5.01 -10.07 16.05
CA TYR A 168 -6.26 -10.25 16.79
C TYR A 168 -7.21 -9.06 16.61
N ASN A 169 -8.51 -9.31 16.79
CA ASN A 169 -9.55 -8.31 16.62
C ASN A 169 -9.74 -7.49 17.91
N PRO A 170 -9.30 -6.21 17.94
CA PRO A 170 -9.35 -5.39 19.16
C PRO A 170 -10.75 -4.99 19.64
N ALA A 171 -11.79 -5.33 18.86
CA ALA A 171 -13.17 -5.02 19.21
C ALA A 171 -14.00 -6.28 19.52
N ALA A 172 -13.37 -7.46 19.65
CA ALA A 172 -14.07 -8.70 19.99
C ALA A 172 -13.18 -9.70 20.71
N LEU A 173 -13.70 -10.22 21.82
CA LEU A 173 -12.99 -11.08 22.77
C LEU A 173 -12.08 -12.11 22.09
N ALA A 174 -10.88 -12.28 22.64
CA ALA A 174 -9.97 -13.34 22.27
C ALA A 174 -10.64 -14.73 22.26
N PRO A 175 -10.28 -15.61 21.31
CA PRO A 175 -9.17 -15.48 20.36
C PRO A 175 -9.61 -14.99 18.96
N THR A 176 -10.61 -14.10 18.87
CA THR A 176 -11.10 -13.62 17.56
C THR A 176 -9.97 -12.94 16.77
N THR A 177 -9.75 -13.35 15.51
CA THR A 177 -8.67 -12.79 14.68
C THR A 177 -9.16 -11.69 13.75
N LEU A 178 -8.26 -10.79 13.31
CA LEU A 178 -8.60 -9.82 12.26
C LEU A 178 -9.05 -10.52 10.97
N ARG A 179 -8.43 -11.66 10.62
CA ARG A 179 -8.80 -12.42 9.42
C ARG A 179 -10.26 -12.86 9.43
N ASP A 180 -10.84 -13.11 10.60
CA ASP A 180 -12.21 -13.60 10.77
C ASP A 180 -13.22 -12.45 11.06
N SER A 181 -12.75 -11.24 11.35
CA SER A 181 -13.62 -10.12 11.77
C SER A 181 -14.28 -9.36 10.62
N GLY A 182 -13.75 -9.49 9.40
CA GLY A 182 -14.15 -8.68 8.24
C GLY A 182 -13.57 -7.26 8.23
N LEU A 183 -12.80 -6.85 9.25
CA LEU A 183 -12.11 -5.56 9.31
C LEU A 183 -10.94 -5.48 8.31
N VAL A 184 -10.40 -6.62 7.91
CA VAL A 184 -9.33 -6.74 6.91
C VAL A 184 -9.73 -7.67 5.76
N ARG A 185 -8.98 -7.59 4.66
CA ARG A 185 -9.07 -8.46 3.49
C ARG A 185 -7.72 -9.10 3.21
N ILE A 186 -7.74 -10.28 2.61
CA ILE A 186 -6.53 -10.94 2.09
C ILE A 186 -6.31 -10.45 0.66
N HIS A 187 -5.11 -9.94 0.38
CA HIS A 187 -4.61 -9.79 -0.98
C HIS A 187 -3.61 -10.90 -1.25
N GLU A 188 -3.87 -11.68 -2.30
CA GLU A 188 -2.97 -12.72 -2.79
C GLU A 188 -2.49 -12.34 -4.20
N ASP A 189 -1.18 -12.43 -4.40
CA ASP A 189 -0.54 -12.31 -5.70
C ASP A 189 0.13 -13.65 -6.04
N ALA A 190 -0.60 -14.50 -6.74
CA ALA A 190 -0.11 -15.82 -7.13
C ALA A 190 1.10 -15.76 -8.08
N VAL A 191 1.28 -14.67 -8.84
CA VAL A 191 2.42 -14.53 -9.76
C VAL A 191 3.70 -14.25 -8.99
N ARG A 192 3.61 -13.43 -7.94
CA ARG A 192 4.75 -13.07 -7.08
C ARG A 192 4.90 -14.00 -5.87
N GLY A 193 3.90 -14.82 -5.56
CA GLY A 193 3.92 -15.81 -4.50
C GLY A 193 3.87 -15.17 -3.12
N TYR A 194 2.93 -14.26 -2.89
CA TYR A 194 2.70 -13.73 -1.54
C TYR A 194 1.23 -13.50 -1.24
N GLU A 195 0.92 -13.50 0.06
CA GLU A 195 -0.32 -12.95 0.59
C GLU A 195 -0.03 -11.93 1.70
N ILE A 196 -0.95 -10.98 1.88
CA ILE A 196 -0.89 -9.96 2.92
C ILE A 196 -2.31 -9.54 3.31
N LEU A 197 -2.54 -9.25 4.59
CA LEU A 197 -3.76 -8.61 5.06
C LEU A 197 -3.67 -7.11 4.82
N TYR A 198 -4.80 -6.48 4.52
CA TYR A 198 -4.94 -5.03 4.42
C TYR A 198 -6.33 -4.61 4.91
N PRO A 199 -6.51 -3.38 5.41
CA PRO A 199 -7.81 -2.95 5.92
C PRO A 199 -8.91 -2.97 4.86
N SER A 200 -10.08 -3.51 5.21
CA SER A 200 -11.26 -3.63 4.32
C SER A 200 -11.74 -2.28 3.78
N ALA A 201 -11.51 -1.20 4.53
CA ALA A 201 -11.87 0.16 4.16
C ALA A 201 -10.92 0.80 3.14
N TRP A 202 -9.73 0.21 2.92
CA TRP A 202 -8.73 0.77 2.02
C TRP A 202 -8.94 0.31 0.58
N THR A 203 -8.57 1.17 -0.37
CA THR A 203 -8.63 0.85 -1.79
C THR A 203 -7.39 0.09 -2.22
N ARG A 204 -7.56 -1.10 -2.83
CA ARG A 204 -6.46 -1.86 -3.44
C ARG A 204 -6.38 -1.60 -4.94
N ARG A 205 -5.18 -1.35 -5.46
CA ARG A 205 -4.89 -1.19 -6.91
C ARG A 205 -3.62 -1.95 -7.29
N VAL A 206 -3.62 -2.60 -8.45
CA VAL A 206 -2.42 -3.21 -9.05
C VAL A 206 -2.02 -2.34 -10.23
N LEU A 207 -0.82 -1.75 -10.19
CA LEU A 207 -0.45 -0.69 -11.14
C LEU A 207 0.06 -1.23 -12.48
N ASP A 208 0.67 -2.40 -12.47
CA ASP A 208 1.29 -3.02 -13.64
C ASP A 208 1.17 -4.54 -13.47
N GLU A 209 0.43 -5.27 -14.30
CA GLU A 209 0.30 -6.72 -14.08
C GLU A 209 1.65 -7.46 -14.25
N THR A 210 2.55 -6.91 -15.06
CA THR A 210 3.89 -7.45 -15.34
C THR A 210 4.93 -7.16 -14.25
N THR A 211 5.04 -5.93 -13.74
CA THR A 211 5.98 -5.60 -12.63
C THR A 211 5.32 -5.68 -11.25
N GLY A 212 4.02 -5.36 -11.18
CA GLY A 212 3.03 -5.60 -10.12
C GLY A 212 3.39 -5.16 -8.74
N THR A 213 3.60 -3.85 -8.69
CA THR A 213 3.33 -3.07 -7.49
C THR A 213 1.84 -3.11 -7.18
N THR A 214 1.50 -3.63 -6.00
CA THR A 214 0.17 -3.49 -5.41
C THR A 214 0.19 -2.32 -4.44
N THR A 215 -0.79 -1.42 -4.55
CA THR A 215 -0.96 -0.25 -3.66
C THR A 215 -2.25 -0.40 -2.88
N PHE A 216 -2.18 -0.16 -1.58
CA PHE A 216 -3.30 -0.08 -0.64
C PHE A 216 -3.41 1.34 -0.12
N THR A 217 -4.50 2.03 -0.41
CA THR A 217 -4.65 3.47 -0.14
C THR A 217 -5.75 3.71 0.89
N ALA A 218 -5.39 4.41 1.96
CA ALA A 218 -6.29 4.92 2.98
C ALA A 218 -7.13 6.09 2.44
N SER A 219 -8.26 6.39 3.08
CA SER A 219 -9.09 7.55 2.73
C SER A 219 -8.38 8.89 2.96
N SER A 220 -7.34 8.94 3.79
CA SER A 220 -6.50 10.14 3.98
C SER A 220 -5.58 10.45 2.79
N GLY A 221 -5.40 9.49 1.87
CA GLY A 221 -4.44 9.58 0.76
C GLY A 221 -3.08 8.93 1.06
N GLU A 222 -2.83 8.55 2.30
CA GLU A 222 -1.71 7.69 2.69
C GLU A 222 -1.83 6.32 2.02
N PHE A 223 -0.70 5.69 1.70
CA PHE A 223 -0.72 4.39 1.06
C PHE A 223 0.49 3.52 1.40
N ILE A 224 0.24 2.21 1.42
CA ILE A 224 1.27 1.18 1.57
C ILE A 224 1.34 0.43 0.25
N GLN A 225 2.55 0.10 -0.20
CA GLN A 225 2.73 -0.72 -1.40
C GLN A 225 3.39 -2.04 -1.07
N VAL A 226 3.24 -3.01 -1.95
CA VAL A 226 4.04 -4.22 -1.98
C VAL A 226 4.58 -4.38 -3.38
N LEU A 227 5.90 -4.49 -3.47
CA LEU A 227 6.63 -4.78 -4.69
C LEU A 227 7.72 -5.82 -4.41
N SER A 228 8.22 -6.47 -5.45
CA SER A 228 9.22 -7.53 -5.31
C SER A 228 10.40 -7.29 -6.23
N GLU A 229 11.61 -7.47 -5.70
CA GLU A 229 12.85 -7.44 -6.46
C GLU A 229 13.57 -8.79 -6.41
N ASN A 230 14.41 -9.05 -7.42
CA ASN A 230 15.25 -10.24 -7.45
C ASN A 230 16.49 -10.07 -6.55
N ASN A 231 16.86 -11.16 -5.89
CA ASN A 231 18.11 -11.35 -5.15
C ASN A 231 18.83 -12.60 -5.69
N PRO A 232 19.36 -12.56 -6.93
CA PRO A 232 19.96 -13.74 -7.56
C PRO A 232 21.27 -14.16 -6.89
N ALA A 233 21.94 -13.24 -6.20
CA ALA A 233 23.15 -13.52 -5.45
C ALA A 233 22.88 -14.12 -4.06
N GLY A 234 21.61 -14.24 -3.64
CA GLY A 234 21.25 -14.80 -2.34
C GLY A 234 21.83 -14.03 -1.16
N LEU A 235 22.00 -12.71 -1.31
CA LEU A 235 22.55 -11.86 -0.24
C LEU A 235 21.63 -11.90 0.98
N GLU A 236 22.23 -11.84 2.17
CA GLU A 236 21.49 -11.55 3.41
C GLU A 236 20.73 -10.22 3.24
N ILE A 237 19.55 -10.12 3.83
CA ILE A 237 18.65 -8.99 3.62
C ILE A 237 19.28 -7.62 3.98
N ALA A 238 20.10 -7.56 5.03
CA ALA A 238 20.83 -6.35 5.40
C ALA A 238 21.87 -5.98 4.33
N GLU A 239 22.65 -6.94 3.85
CA GLU A 239 23.65 -6.72 2.80
C GLU A 239 23.00 -6.35 1.45
N TRP A 240 21.86 -6.98 1.14
CA TRP A 240 21.05 -6.65 -0.03
C TRP A 240 20.57 -5.19 0.00
N TYR A 241 20.19 -4.69 1.18
CA TYR A 241 19.81 -3.29 1.37
C TYR A 241 21.03 -2.36 1.21
N LEU A 242 22.13 -2.66 1.93
CA LEU A 242 23.33 -1.82 1.92
C LEU A 242 23.96 -1.72 0.52
N SER A 243 23.84 -2.76 -0.32
CA SER A 243 24.31 -2.71 -1.70
C SER A 243 23.54 -1.71 -2.59
N ARG A 244 22.33 -1.30 -2.18
CA ARG A 244 21.43 -0.37 -2.90
C ARG A 244 21.38 1.02 -2.28
N SER A 245 21.80 1.14 -1.02
CA SER A 245 21.73 2.38 -0.25
C SER A 245 23.13 2.83 0.17
N PRO A 246 23.98 3.29 -0.78
CA PRO A 246 25.32 3.75 -0.46
C PRO A 246 25.24 4.97 0.49
N GLY A 247 25.84 4.85 1.67
CA GLY A 247 25.86 5.91 2.69
C GLY A 247 25.06 5.61 3.95
N VAL A 248 24.25 4.55 3.97
CA VAL A 248 23.61 4.05 5.20
C VAL A 248 24.55 3.07 5.89
N SER A 249 24.79 3.24 7.19
CA SER A 249 25.53 2.27 8.00
C SER A 249 24.64 1.09 8.40
N ARG A 250 25.22 -0.10 8.53
CA ARG A 250 24.52 -1.29 9.04
C ARG A 250 23.89 -1.07 10.43
N THR A 251 24.49 -0.20 11.25
CA THR A 251 23.99 0.14 12.60
C THR A 251 22.71 0.97 12.59
N GLU A 252 22.37 1.58 11.45
CA GLU A 252 21.15 2.37 11.28
C GLU A 252 19.96 1.50 10.83
N LEU A 253 20.22 0.23 10.50
CA LEU A 253 19.18 -0.72 10.13
C LEU A 253 18.66 -1.45 11.35
N GLU A 254 17.34 -1.55 11.43
CA GLU A 254 16.67 -2.44 12.37
C GLU A 254 16.47 -3.80 11.70
N SER A 255 17.20 -4.82 12.16
CA SER A 255 17.00 -6.20 11.72
C SER A 255 15.87 -6.83 12.54
N ILE A 256 14.85 -7.34 11.85
CA ILE A 256 13.66 -7.94 12.47
C ILE A 256 13.36 -9.31 11.86
N ALA A 257 12.55 -10.10 12.55
CA ALA A 257 11.84 -11.22 11.95
C ALA A 257 10.35 -10.87 11.93
N THR A 258 9.68 -11.07 10.80
CA THR A 258 8.22 -10.94 10.77
C THR A 258 7.57 -12.07 11.57
N LYS A 259 6.29 -11.92 11.94
CA LYS A 259 5.54 -13.03 12.58
C LYS A 259 5.42 -14.28 11.70
N GLY A 260 5.71 -14.19 10.41
CA GLY A 260 5.81 -15.33 9.49
C GLY A 260 7.16 -16.05 9.53
N GLY A 261 8.12 -15.56 10.34
CA GLY A 261 9.47 -16.12 10.45
C GLY A 261 10.43 -15.65 9.35
N TYR A 262 10.07 -14.63 8.56
CA TYR A 262 10.93 -14.12 7.49
C TYR A 262 11.92 -13.09 8.04
N ALA A 263 13.19 -13.23 7.66
CA ALA A 263 14.21 -12.24 7.95
C ALA A 263 13.91 -10.93 7.19
N ALA A 264 13.97 -9.81 7.88
CA ALA A 264 13.69 -8.51 7.31
C ALA A 264 14.58 -7.41 7.90
N VAL A 265 14.70 -6.30 7.18
CA VAL A 265 15.25 -5.04 7.72
C VAL A 265 14.28 -3.89 7.50
N ARG A 266 14.35 -2.90 8.39
CA ARG A 266 13.71 -1.60 8.19
C ARG A 266 14.72 -0.57 7.77
N SER A 267 14.28 0.30 6.86
CA SER A 267 14.98 1.55 6.57
C SER A 267 15.10 2.41 7.84
N PRO A 268 16.10 3.32 7.92
CA PRO A 268 16.29 4.20 9.08
C PRO A 268 15.06 5.06 9.45
N ASP A 269 14.27 5.46 8.46
CA ASP A 269 13.02 6.21 8.66
C ASP A 269 11.85 5.34 9.19
N ARG A 270 12.04 4.02 9.24
CA ARG A 270 11.05 2.99 9.62
C ARG A 270 9.80 2.97 8.75
N LEU A 271 9.86 3.54 7.54
CA LEU A 271 8.75 3.59 6.60
C LEU A 271 8.87 2.56 5.48
N THR A 272 9.95 1.78 5.41
CA THR A 272 10.06 0.68 4.44
C THR A 272 10.59 -0.57 5.11
N THR A 273 9.88 -1.70 4.92
CA THR A 273 10.32 -3.02 5.34
C THR A 273 10.75 -3.83 4.12
N TYR A 274 11.92 -4.43 4.22
CA TYR A 274 12.49 -5.33 3.20
C TYR A 274 12.50 -6.74 3.76
N ILE A 275 11.75 -7.66 3.17
CA ILE A 275 11.57 -9.03 3.64
C ILE A 275 12.25 -9.98 2.66
N ALA A 276 13.20 -10.78 3.14
CA ALA A 276 13.84 -11.81 2.31
C ALA A 276 12.98 -13.06 2.18
N SER A 277 12.92 -13.60 0.96
CA SER A 277 12.31 -14.88 0.65
C SER A 277 13.02 -15.56 -0.51
N GLY A 278 13.93 -16.49 -0.21
CA GLY A 278 14.72 -17.20 -1.21
C GLY A 278 15.51 -16.22 -2.09
N SER A 279 15.30 -16.27 -3.41
CA SER A 279 15.94 -15.38 -4.38
C SER A 279 15.16 -14.07 -4.63
N ARG A 280 14.24 -13.69 -3.74
CA ARG A 280 13.44 -12.47 -3.85
C ARG A 280 13.49 -11.67 -2.57
N VAL A 281 13.30 -10.36 -2.72
CA VAL A 281 13.06 -9.42 -1.63
C VAL A 281 11.73 -8.74 -1.88
N PHE A 282 10.83 -8.83 -0.91
CA PHE A 282 9.59 -8.07 -0.90
C PHE A 282 9.83 -6.75 -0.17
N ILE A 283 9.37 -5.66 -0.78
CA ILE A 283 9.60 -4.30 -0.32
C ILE A 283 8.23 -3.69 -0.05
N ILE A 284 8.04 -3.26 1.20
CA ILE A 284 6.77 -2.73 1.69
C ILE A 284 7.00 -1.29 2.15
N PRO A 285 6.96 -0.31 1.25
CA PRO A 285 7.05 1.09 1.62
C PRO A 285 5.68 1.62 2.10
N TYR A 286 5.72 2.47 3.10
CA TYR A 286 4.61 3.27 3.59
C TYR A 286 4.86 4.73 3.22
N ASN A 287 4.03 5.25 2.33
CA ASN A 287 4.05 6.63 1.88
C ASN A 287 2.94 7.44 2.56
N ILE A 288 3.34 8.49 3.29
CA ILE A 288 2.40 9.40 3.96
C ILE A 288 2.10 10.68 3.17
N GLY A 289 2.64 10.81 1.95
CA GLY A 289 2.56 12.01 1.15
C GLY A 289 3.22 13.21 1.84
N ASN A 290 2.45 14.29 1.98
CA ASN A 290 2.89 15.54 2.62
C ASN A 290 2.38 15.68 4.06
N LEU A 291 1.90 14.61 4.68
CA LEU A 291 1.42 14.66 6.05
C LEU A 291 2.60 14.83 7.03
N PRO A 292 2.41 15.61 8.10
CA PRO A 292 3.46 15.84 9.10
C PRO A 292 3.66 14.66 10.06
N GLU A 293 2.68 13.75 10.12
CA GLU A 293 2.59 12.66 11.08
C GLU A 293 2.07 11.40 10.38
N ILE A 294 2.38 10.25 10.97
CA ILE A 294 1.99 8.93 10.45
C ILE A 294 0.68 8.50 11.12
N SER A 295 -0.39 8.37 10.33
CA SER A 295 -1.69 8.01 10.89
C SER A 295 -1.83 6.51 11.12
N PHE A 296 -1.22 5.67 10.30
CA PHE A 296 -1.50 4.22 10.26
C PHE A 296 -0.26 3.36 10.55
N ARG A 297 0.50 3.74 11.59
CA ARG A 297 1.74 3.04 11.94
C ARG A 297 1.46 1.60 12.36
N GLN A 298 0.51 1.38 13.25
CA GLN A 298 0.21 0.04 13.78
C GLN A 298 -0.46 -0.86 12.73
N THR A 299 -1.18 -0.27 11.80
CA THR A 299 -1.77 -0.91 10.63
C THR A 299 -0.68 -1.33 9.65
N TYR A 300 0.33 -0.49 9.42
CA TYR A 300 1.51 -0.89 8.65
C TYR A 300 2.23 -2.09 9.29
N GLU A 301 2.39 -2.09 10.61
CA GLU A 301 2.93 -3.22 11.36
C GLU A 301 2.09 -4.49 11.20
N MET A 302 0.76 -4.37 11.33
CA MET A 302 -0.19 -5.46 11.08
C MET A 302 -0.02 -6.03 9.67
N MET A 303 0.06 -5.18 8.65
CA MET A 303 0.25 -5.61 7.26
C MET A 303 1.58 -6.37 7.12
N VAL A 304 2.69 -5.84 7.63
CA VAL A 304 4.00 -6.52 7.60
C VAL A 304 3.96 -7.86 8.35
N ASN A 305 3.33 -7.92 9.51
CA ASN A 305 3.22 -9.14 10.33
C ASN A 305 2.32 -10.20 9.72
N SER A 306 1.33 -9.78 8.93
CA SER A 306 0.45 -10.67 8.19
C SER A 306 1.09 -11.25 6.92
N PHE A 307 2.20 -10.68 6.44
CA PHE A 307 2.85 -11.10 5.21
C PHE A 307 3.26 -12.57 5.25
N ARG A 308 2.90 -13.33 4.20
CA ARG A 308 3.31 -14.71 4.00
C ARG A 308 3.71 -14.93 2.55
N VAL A 309 4.72 -15.77 2.34
CA VAL A 309 5.11 -16.25 1.03
C VAL A 309 4.21 -17.43 0.68
N THR A 310 3.59 -17.38 -0.49
CA THR A 310 2.79 -18.46 -1.06
C THR A 310 3.53 -19.12 -2.21
N VAL A 311 3.11 -20.33 -2.59
CA VAL A 311 3.68 -21.00 -3.76
C VAL A 311 3.28 -20.20 -5.00
N ALA A 312 4.27 -19.61 -5.68
CA ALA A 312 4.01 -18.89 -6.91
C ALA A 312 3.42 -19.83 -7.96
N ALA A 313 2.33 -19.42 -8.61
CA ALA A 313 1.75 -20.16 -9.70
C ALA A 313 2.77 -20.29 -10.85
N PRO A 314 2.90 -21.46 -11.47
CA PRO A 314 3.75 -21.60 -12.66
C PRO A 314 3.25 -20.63 -13.72
N ILE A 315 4.17 -19.82 -14.26
CA ILE A 315 3.89 -19.01 -15.45
C ILE A 315 3.50 -19.98 -16.56
N THR A 316 2.20 -20.09 -16.87
CA THR A 316 1.78 -20.87 -18.03
C THR A 316 2.23 -20.07 -19.25
N PRO A 317 3.18 -20.57 -20.07
CA PRO A 317 3.53 -19.88 -21.29
C PRO A 317 2.27 -19.76 -22.15
N ALA A 318 2.06 -18.58 -22.74
CA ALA A 318 0.93 -18.35 -23.63
C ALA A 318 0.84 -19.49 -24.68
N PRO A 319 -0.36 -20.04 -24.95
CA PRO A 319 -0.50 -21.07 -25.97
C PRO A 319 -0.17 -20.46 -27.34
N GLY A 320 1.05 -20.71 -27.84
CA GLY A 320 1.46 -20.22 -29.15
C GLY A 320 2.96 -20.24 -29.48
N SER A 321 3.86 -20.39 -28.52
CA SER A 321 5.29 -20.55 -28.82
C SER A 321 5.67 -22.02 -29.02
N THR A 322 5.28 -22.58 -30.16
CA THR A 322 5.88 -23.82 -30.68
C THR A 322 7.38 -23.57 -30.90
N PRO A 323 8.29 -24.35 -30.28
CA PRO A 323 9.69 -24.33 -30.69
C PRO A 323 9.79 -25.00 -32.06
N THR A 324 10.17 -24.24 -33.08
CA THR A 324 10.58 -24.78 -34.38
C THR A 324 11.80 -25.65 -34.17
N SER A 325 11.60 -26.97 -34.18
CA SER A 325 12.65 -27.97 -34.20
C SER A 325 13.35 -27.94 -35.55
N THR A 326 14.51 -27.31 -35.63
CA THR A 326 15.43 -27.45 -36.76
C THR A 326 16.08 -28.82 -36.69
N ALA A 327 15.57 -29.79 -37.46
CA ALA A 327 16.25 -31.05 -37.67
C ALA A 327 17.47 -30.83 -38.58
N THR A 328 18.66 -31.02 -38.03
CA THR A 328 19.92 -31.10 -38.77
C THR A 328 19.97 -32.46 -39.49
N SER A 329 19.92 -32.44 -40.82
CA SER A 329 20.29 -33.57 -41.66
C SER A 329 21.70 -33.35 -42.22
N THR A 330 22.63 -34.28 -41.98
CA THR A 330 23.80 -34.55 -42.85
C THR A 330 24.56 -35.78 -42.33
N PRO A 331 25.34 -36.47 -43.18
CA PRO A 331 25.39 -36.46 -44.65
C PRO A 331 24.83 -37.74 -45.29
#